data_AF-A0A4R2DAZ8-F1
#
_entry.id   AF-A0A4R2DAZ8-F1
#
_cell.length_a   1.000
_cell.length_b   1.000
_cell.length_c   1.000
_cell.angle_alpha   90.00
_cell.angle_beta   90.00
_cell.angle_gamma   90.00
#
_symmetry.space_group_name_H-M   'P 1'
#
loop_
_entity.id
_entity.type
_entity.pdbx_description
1 polymer ?
#
loop_
_entity_poly.entity_id
_entity_poly.type
_entity_poly.pdbx_seq_one_letter_code
_entity_poly.pdbx_strand_id
1 'polypeptide(L)'
;MPYAAAPSEPNIRLEINAYAPAALQDVGIAYWRLEGLDPETGEPVWEQSISALPYRMWSGGAHYAAAAAVAATLLGYWCASCSGELVLTSRQALTDALFGKAVECRRCNTRVDDQASGILNPRALNGNTQRALEVRGQGTIEQARREVIAERYPVESQDQEQLLAEASLHAKLGALSVIHAVGDTGGLIYPIEINDQTIAPNSSLSKDLFIAAWDAGLLQVHPTSPTTAFAWDSDTALGEGFYTNRTRFFVPGDGPAESRLDGFVDVLLAHLDPARMLPPERTELTELTQRLIAEEAGRYFVRMLGEHNLPAVTETHEETLRAATVRGAELFPIGHLDRMAWGATRDAAGAYRRNSGMPEANAITYGLKQFERWIQGASDNPRVLSEPFSEDERNLPLSSATGIVFRTILGLDPMSASPREITEALTGARGAEPRNDCDAGIPDHHELMEWLRTSPGYWDDGKFRKALGLLEDSDPQVCTPGCAHERIARVAQECGRVYDRIVSSVGETDAAILTAEATAVANALDDEVRSGDALLTTVIRTLQARPSLASNEP
;
A
#
# COMPACT_ATOMS: atom_id res chain seq x y z
N MET A 1 16.41 48.18 -55.84
CA MET A 1 14.94 48.20 -55.70
C MET A 1 14.62 48.79 -54.35
N PRO A 2 13.67 49.73 -54.23
CA PRO A 2 13.34 50.36 -52.96
C PRO A 2 12.83 49.32 -51.96
N TYR A 3 13.33 49.36 -50.73
CA TYR A 3 12.82 48.59 -49.60
C TYR A 3 11.32 48.84 -49.49
N ALA A 4 10.51 47.81 -49.75
CA ALA A 4 9.08 47.87 -49.46
C ALA A 4 8.92 48.13 -47.97
N ALA A 5 8.08 49.11 -47.62
CA ALA A 5 7.75 49.43 -46.23
C ALA A 5 7.38 48.14 -45.48
N ALA A 6 7.83 48.01 -44.22
CA ALA A 6 7.47 46.90 -43.36
C ALA A 6 5.94 46.67 -43.42
N PRO A 7 5.47 45.43 -43.60
CA PRO A 7 4.04 45.16 -43.72
C PRO A 7 3.36 45.67 -42.46
N SER A 8 2.47 46.66 -42.62
CA SER A 8 1.59 47.10 -41.55
C SER A 8 0.83 45.90 -41.00
N GLU A 9 0.70 45.80 -39.68
CA GLU A 9 -0.04 44.71 -39.03
C GLU A 9 -1.38 44.44 -39.74
N PRO A 10 -1.72 43.16 -39.99
CA PRO A 10 -2.95 42.83 -40.71
C PRO A 10 -4.17 43.29 -39.90
N ASN A 11 -4.92 44.22 -40.47
CA ASN A 11 -6.12 44.74 -39.84
C ASN A 11 -7.32 43.83 -40.20
N ILE A 12 -7.67 42.92 -39.29
CA ILE A 12 -8.79 41.98 -39.45
C ILE A 12 -10.00 42.52 -38.69
N ARG A 13 -11.10 42.78 -39.42
CA ARG A 13 -12.40 43.10 -38.84
C ARG A 13 -13.22 41.82 -38.65
N LEU A 14 -13.67 41.57 -37.41
CA LEU A 14 -14.56 40.46 -37.10
C LEU A 14 -16.01 40.94 -37.00
N GLU A 15 -16.89 40.34 -37.78
CA GLU A 15 -18.34 40.54 -37.70
C GLU A 15 -18.96 39.30 -37.06
N ILE A 16 -19.55 39.47 -35.87
CA ILE A 16 -20.13 38.36 -35.10
C ILE A 16 -21.46 37.93 -35.72
N ASN A 17 -21.63 36.62 -35.91
CA ASN A 17 -22.90 36.05 -36.33
C ASN A 17 -23.85 35.94 -35.14
N ALA A 18 -24.86 36.81 -35.09
CA ALA A 18 -25.85 36.85 -34.01
C ALA A 18 -26.66 35.54 -33.86
N TYR A 19 -26.71 34.70 -34.90
CA TYR A 19 -27.40 33.40 -34.86
C TYR A 19 -26.55 32.27 -34.26
N ALA A 20 -25.24 32.48 -34.07
CA ALA A 20 -24.37 31.52 -33.40
C ALA A 20 -24.52 31.63 -31.87
N PRO A 21 -24.56 30.52 -31.11
CA PRO A 21 -24.53 30.57 -29.64
C PRO A 21 -23.25 31.23 -29.12
N ALA A 22 -23.32 31.84 -27.93
CA ALA A 22 -22.18 32.55 -27.31
C ALA A 22 -20.89 31.71 -27.27
N ALA A 23 -20.99 30.43 -26.87
CA ALA A 23 -19.83 29.53 -26.83
C ALA A 23 -19.20 29.26 -28.22
N LEU A 24 -19.98 29.32 -29.31
CA LEU A 24 -19.47 29.21 -30.66
C LEU A 24 -18.84 30.54 -31.11
N GLN A 25 -19.44 31.68 -30.72
CA GLN A 25 -18.86 33.02 -30.93
C GLN A 25 -17.47 33.14 -30.29
N ASP A 26 -17.31 32.65 -29.06
CA ASP A 26 -16.02 32.62 -28.35
C ASP A 26 -14.96 31.83 -29.13
N VAL A 27 -15.33 30.67 -29.69
CA VAL A 27 -14.45 29.87 -30.56
C VAL A 27 -14.06 30.64 -31.81
N GLY A 28 -15.00 31.34 -32.45
CA GLY A 28 -14.73 32.17 -33.63
C GLY A 28 -13.78 33.33 -33.35
N ILE A 29 -13.99 34.04 -32.23
CA ILE A 29 -13.13 35.14 -31.80
C ILE A 29 -11.72 34.63 -31.48
N ALA A 30 -11.60 33.56 -30.69
CA ALA A 30 -10.32 32.96 -30.34
C ALA A 30 -9.58 32.41 -31.58
N TYR A 31 -10.30 31.86 -32.56
CA TYR A 31 -9.71 31.37 -33.80
C TYR A 31 -9.04 32.49 -34.62
N TRP A 32 -9.57 33.71 -34.61
CA TRP A 32 -8.98 34.83 -35.36
C TRP A 32 -8.09 35.76 -34.54
N ARG A 33 -7.83 35.43 -33.27
CA ARG A 33 -6.99 36.26 -32.41
C ARG A 33 -5.51 36.13 -32.79
N LEU A 34 -4.94 37.23 -33.23
CA LEU A 34 -3.58 37.35 -33.73
C LEU A 34 -2.72 38.13 -32.74
N GLU A 35 -1.53 37.62 -32.43
CA GLU A 35 -0.55 38.29 -31.57
C GLU A 35 0.31 39.28 -32.37
N GLY A 36 0.60 38.96 -33.63
CA GLY A 36 1.34 39.82 -34.54
C GLY A 36 1.79 39.06 -35.79
N LEU A 37 2.77 39.63 -36.49
CA LEU A 37 3.51 38.94 -37.54
C LEU A 37 4.90 38.58 -37.03
N ASP A 38 5.39 37.40 -37.39
CA ASP A 38 6.76 37.00 -37.13
C ASP A 38 7.72 37.92 -37.91
N PRO A 39 8.73 38.52 -37.25
CA PRO A 39 9.57 39.55 -37.87
C PRO A 39 10.52 39.01 -38.94
N GLU A 40 10.82 37.72 -38.96
CA GLU A 40 11.76 37.10 -39.91
C GLU A 40 11.04 36.55 -41.14
N THR A 41 9.89 35.91 -40.93
CA THR A 41 9.14 35.20 -41.97
C THR A 41 7.95 36.00 -42.50
N GLY A 42 7.44 36.96 -41.73
CA GLY A 42 6.20 37.68 -42.02
C GLY A 42 4.94 36.84 -41.82
N GLU A 43 5.04 35.65 -41.22
CA GLU A 43 3.91 34.76 -40.99
C GLU A 43 3.05 35.21 -39.80
N PRO A 44 1.71 34.99 -39.82
CA PRO A 44 0.84 35.30 -38.69
C PRO A 44 1.15 34.44 -37.45
N VAL A 45 1.42 35.09 -36.31
CA VAL A 45 1.56 34.44 -35.00
C VAL A 45 0.22 34.50 -34.26
N TRP A 46 -0.30 33.33 -33.90
CA TRP A 46 -1.63 33.18 -33.30
C TRP A 46 -1.53 33.00 -31.79
N GLU A 47 -2.38 33.70 -31.03
CA GLU A 47 -2.41 33.60 -29.56
C GLU A 47 -2.71 32.17 -29.07
N GLN A 48 -3.48 31.40 -29.85
CA GLN A 48 -3.83 30.01 -29.54
C GLN A 48 -3.65 29.08 -30.74
N SER A 49 -3.10 27.90 -30.46
CA SER A 49 -3.00 26.81 -31.43
C SER A 49 -4.39 26.23 -31.77
N ILE A 50 -4.56 25.74 -33.00
CA ILE A 50 -5.86 25.21 -33.45
C ILE A 50 -6.31 24.01 -32.59
N SER A 51 -5.37 23.21 -32.09
CA SER A 51 -5.66 22.03 -31.25
C SER A 51 -6.17 22.39 -29.85
N ALA A 52 -5.86 23.58 -29.34
CA ALA A 52 -6.33 24.07 -28.05
C ALA A 52 -7.77 24.61 -28.10
N LEU A 53 -8.30 24.94 -29.28
CA LEU A 53 -9.63 25.50 -29.43
C LEU A 53 -10.72 24.42 -29.26
N PRO A 54 -11.81 24.70 -28.52
CA PRO A 54 -12.90 23.74 -28.32
C PRO A 54 -13.87 23.67 -29.53
N TYR A 55 -13.33 23.49 -30.74
CA TYR A 55 -14.12 23.51 -31.98
C TYR A 55 -14.74 22.14 -32.35
N ARG A 56 -14.16 21.03 -31.86
CA ARG A 56 -14.53 19.66 -32.27
C ARG A 56 -15.97 19.29 -31.92
N MET A 57 -16.52 19.91 -30.89
CA MET A 57 -17.94 19.76 -30.51
C MET A 57 -18.90 20.41 -31.53
N TRP A 58 -18.41 21.32 -32.38
CA TRP A 58 -19.21 22.05 -33.35
C TRP A 58 -19.03 21.52 -34.78
N SER A 59 -17.80 21.16 -35.16
CA SER A 59 -17.51 20.63 -36.49
C SER A 59 -16.18 19.85 -36.55
N GLY A 60 -15.96 19.12 -37.64
CA GLY A 60 -14.69 18.42 -37.90
C GLY A 60 -13.49 19.34 -38.18
N GLY A 61 -13.70 20.64 -38.43
CA GLY A 61 -12.63 21.58 -38.78
C GLY A 61 -12.79 22.95 -38.13
N ALA A 62 -11.75 23.44 -37.46
CA ALA A 62 -11.80 24.70 -36.72
C ALA A 62 -12.22 25.91 -37.55
N HIS A 63 -11.82 25.96 -38.83
CA HIS A 63 -12.19 27.03 -39.75
C HIS A 63 -13.69 27.03 -40.09
N TYR A 64 -14.36 25.87 -40.12
CA TYR A 64 -15.82 25.81 -40.33
C TYR A 64 -16.58 26.27 -39.08
N ALA A 65 -16.13 25.85 -37.88
CA ALA A 65 -16.70 26.34 -36.62
C ALA A 65 -16.53 27.85 -36.47
N ALA A 66 -15.33 28.37 -36.73
CA ALA A 66 -15.05 29.80 -36.70
C ALA A 66 -15.88 30.57 -37.73
N ALA A 67 -16.00 30.04 -38.96
CA ALA A 67 -16.80 30.64 -40.02
C ALA A 67 -18.31 30.69 -39.69
N ALA A 68 -18.83 29.70 -38.98
CA ALA A 68 -20.21 29.72 -38.49
C ALA A 68 -20.43 30.84 -37.46
N ALA A 69 -19.40 31.16 -36.67
CA ALA A 69 -19.50 32.08 -35.56
C ALA A 69 -19.21 33.54 -35.93
N VAL A 70 -18.23 33.78 -36.81
CA VAL A 70 -17.78 35.12 -37.20
C VAL A 70 -17.39 35.17 -38.67
N ALA A 71 -17.53 36.34 -39.30
CA ALA A 71 -16.93 36.65 -40.58
C ALA A 71 -15.68 37.52 -40.35
N ALA A 72 -14.52 37.03 -40.80
CA ALA A 72 -13.26 37.76 -40.70
C ALA A 72 -12.93 38.43 -42.04
N THR A 73 -12.88 39.76 -42.06
CA THR A 73 -12.58 40.55 -43.26
C THR A 73 -11.20 41.20 -43.10
N LEU A 74 -10.31 40.93 -44.05
CA LEU A 74 -8.98 41.54 -44.08
C LEU A 74 -9.04 42.89 -44.81
N LEU A 75 -8.83 43.98 -44.08
CA LEU A 75 -8.95 45.34 -44.62
C LEU A 75 -7.75 45.69 -45.51
N GLY A 76 -8.03 46.33 -46.66
CA GLY A 76 -7.01 46.69 -47.64
C GLY A 76 -6.60 45.57 -48.61
N TYR A 77 -7.28 44.42 -48.55
CA TYR A 77 -7.06 43.29 -49.46
C TYR A 77 -8.35 42.96 -50.23
N TRP A 78 -8.19 42.53 -51.48
CA TRP A 78 -9.31 42.26 -52.40
C TRP A 78 -9.32 40.81 -52.88
N CYS A 79 -10.53 40.27 -53.05
CA CYS A 79 -10.75 38.97 -53.65
C CYS A 79 -10.24 38.93 -55.10
N ALA A 80 -9.48 37.89 -55.44
CA ALA A 80 -8.99 37.69 -56.80
C ALA A 80 -10.10 37.51 -57.86
N SER A 81 -11.27 37.00 -57.45
CA SER A 81 -12.35 36.62 -58.37
C SER A 81 -13.45 37.66 -58.52
N CYS A 82 -13.79 38.38 -57.44
CA CYS A 82 -14.88 39.39 -57.46
C CYS A 82 -14.43 40.83 -57.18
N SER A 83 -13.14 41.05 -56.87
CA SER A 83 -12.57 42.36 -56.53
C SER A 83 -13.21 43.07 -55.32
N GLY A 84 -14.08 42.41 -54.55
CA GLY A 84 -14.61 42.92 -53.28
C GLY A 84 -13.63 42.72 -52.11
N GLU A 85 -13.96 43.27 -50.93
CA GLU A 85 -13.17 43.07 -49.71
C GLU A 85 -12.95 41.57 -49.40
N LEU A 86 -11.74 41.21 -48.97
CA LEU A 86 -11.35 39.83 -48.75
C LEU A 86 -11.91 39.30 -47.42
N VAL A 87 -13.07 38.64 -47.49
CA VAL A 87 -13.59 37.80 -46.39
C VAL A 87 -12.84 36.46 -46.39
N LEU A 88 -12.12 36.19 -45.31
CA LEU A 88 -11.21 35.05 -45.18
C LEU A 88 -11.97 33.73 -44.98
N THR A 89 -11.43 32.66 -45.59
CA THR A 89 -11.95 31.29 -45.46
C THR A 89 -11.25 30.47 -44.37
N SER A 90 -10.00 30.81 -44.04
CA SER A 90 -9.18 30.13 -43.02
C SER A 90 -7.94 30.95 -42.64
N ARG A 91 -7.23 30.54 -41.59
CA ARG A 91 -5.90 31.11 -41.24
C ARG A 91 -4.89 31.02 -42.40
N GLN A 92 -4.94 29.95 -43.21
CA GLN A 92 -4.06 29.81 -44.38
C GLN A 92 -4.38 30.85 -45.46
N ALA A 93 -5.66 31.20 -45.65
CA ALA A 93 -6.06 32.23 -46.60
C ALA A 93 -5.54 33.62 -46.20
N LEU A 94 -5.40 33.89 -44.90
CA LEU A 94 -4.72 35.11 -44.42
C LEU A 94 -3.24 35.07 -44.79
N THR A 95 -2.55 33.98 -44.45
CA THR A 95 -1.13 33.79 -44.77
C THR A 95 -0.87 33.96 -46.27
N ASP A 96 -1.68 33.33 -47.11
CA ASP A 96 -1.55 33.43 -48.57
C ASP A 96 -1.81 34.86 -49.09
N ALA A 97 -2.78 35.58 -48.51
CA ALA A 97 -3.05 36.97 -48.87
C ALA A 97 -1.89 37.91 -48.50
N LEU A 98 -1.29 37.71 -47.31
CA LEU A 98 -0.13 38.49 -46.86
C LEU A 98 1.11 38.25 -47.72
N PHE A 99 1.27 37.04 -48.26
CA PHE A 99 2.31 36.73 -49.23
C PHE A 99 1.97 37.12 -50.68
N GLY A 100 0.90 37.90 -50.89
CA GLY A 100 0.52 38.42 -52.20
C GLY A 100 -0.01 37.37 -53.18
N LYS A 101 -0.43 36.19 -52.70
CA LYS A 101 -1.06 35.18 -53.55
C LYS A 101 -2.51 35.58 -53.85
N ALA A 102 -3.01 35.12 -55.00
CA ALA A 102 -4.41 35.30 -55.37
C ALA A 102 -5.31 34.43 -54.48
N VAL A 103 -6.07 35.07 -53.59
CA VAL A 103 -7.01 34.40 -52.67
C VAL A 103 -8.44 34.73 -53.05
N GLU A 104 -9.27 33.70 -53.15
CA GLU A 104 -10.72 33.86 -53.33
C GLU A 104 -11.40 34.10 -51.98
N CYS A 105 -12.27 35.11 -51.90
CA CYS A 105 -13.02 35.37 -50.68
C CYS A 105 -14.09 34.30 -50.46
N ARG A 106 -14.51 34.18 -49.20
CA ARG A 106 -15.57 33.28 -48.74
C ARG A 106 -16.87 33.37 -49.55
N ARG A 107 -17.21 34.56 -50.08
CA ARG A 107 -18.40 34.75 -50.94
C ARG A 107 -18.26 34.12 -52.33
N CYS A 108 -17.03 34.02 -52.85
CA CYS A 108 -16.75 33.38 -54.13
C CYS A 108 -16.58 31.86 -53.99
N ASN A 109 -16.10 31.40 -52.84
CA ASN A 109 -15.96 29.98 -52.50
C ASN A 109 -16.95 29.59 -51.38
N THR A 110 -18.18 29.27 -51.79
CA THR A 110 -19.31 29.03 -50.88
C THR A 110 -19.18 27.78 -50.01
N ARG A 111 -18.19 26.92 -50.24
CA ARG A 111 -18.01 25.67 -49.50
C ARG A 111 -17.92 25.88 -47.98
N VAL A 112 -17.29 26.98 -47.55
CA VAL A 112 -17.19 27.34 -46.13
C VAL A 112 -18.54 27.80 -45.58
N ASP A 113 -19.31 28.55 -46.36
CA ASP A 113 -20.67 29.00 -45.99
C ASP A 113 -21.67 27.85 -45.93
N ASP A 114 -21.58 26.89 -46.84
CA ASP A 114 -22.43 25.69 -46.86
C ASP A 114 -22.21 24.85 -45.59
N GLN A 115 -20.94 24.64 -45.19
CA GLN A 115 -20.60 23.92 -43.97
C GLN A 115 -20.97 24.72 -42.71
N ALA A 116 -20.70 26.03 -42.69
CA ALA A 116 -21.07 26.92 -41.60
C ALA A 116 -22.60 26.94 -41.35
N SER A 117 -23.39 26.95 -42.42
CA SER A 117 -24.85 26.91 -42.36
C SER A 117 -25.36 25.57 -41.80
N GLY A 118 -24.68 24.47 -42.11
CA GLY A 118 -24.96 23.15 -41.51
C GLY A 118 -24.75 23.11 -39.99
N ILE A 119 -23.73 23.81 -39.49
CA ILE A 119 -23.43 23.92 -38.05
C ILE A 119 -24.52 24.74 -37.33
N LEU A 120 -25.03 25.78 -37.99
CA LEU A 120 -26.08 26.67 -37.45
C LEU A 120 -27.51 26.10 -37.59
N ASN A 121 -27.66 24.87 -38.11
CA ASN A 121 -28.96 24.21 -38.17
C ASN A 121 -29.52 23.99 -36.75
N PRO A 122 -30.76 24.42 -36.43
CA PRO A 122 -31.32 24.33 -35.08
C PRO A 122 -31.25 22.94 -34.44
N ARG A 123 -31.34 21.86 -35.24
CA ARG A 123 -31.20 20.48 -34.73
C ARG A 123 -29.77 20.17 -34.28
N ALA A 124 -28.77 20.63 -35.03
CA ALA A 124 -27.36 20.46 -34.70
C ALA A 124 -26.97 21.33 -33.49
N LEU A 125 -27.45 22.58 -33.44
CA LEU A 125 -27.22 23.50 -32.32
C LEU A 125 -27.79 22.97 -31.00
N ASN A 126 -29.03 22.45 -30.99
CA ASN A 126 -29.63 21.91 -29.77
C ASN A 126 -28.86 20.70 -29.22
N GLY A 127 -28.45 19.76 -30.09
CA GLY A 127 -27.66 18.60 -29.69
C GLY A 127 -26.26 18.96 -29.16
N ASN A 128 -25.59 19.92 -29.80
CA ASN A 128 -24.24 20.33 -29.39
C ASN A 128 -24.25 21.21 -28.13
N THR A 129 -25.27 22.05 -27.95
CA THR A 129 -25.44 22.86 -26.73
C THR A 129 -25.75 21.97 -25.53
N GLN A 130 -26.60 20.95 -25.70
CA GLN A 130 -26.90 19.99 -24.65
C GLN A 130 -25.66 19.20 -24.22
N ARG A 131 -24.86 18.70 -25.18
CA ARG A 131 -23.57 18.04 -24.89
C ARG A 131 -22.58 18.96 -24.18
N ALA A 132 -22.54 20.26 -24.54
CA ALA A 132 -21.67 21.23 -23.88
C ALA A 132 -22.03 21.45 -22.41
N LEU A 133 -23.33 21.52 -22.11
CA LEU A 133 -23.86 21.65 -20.76
C LEU A 133 -23.63 20.36 -19.95
N GLU A 134 -23.81 19.19 -20.56
CA GLU A 134 -23.53 17.88 -19.94
C GLU A 134 -22.04 17.74 -19.59
N VAL A 135 -21.12 18.10 -20.50
CA VAL A 135 -19.66 18.06 -20.23
C VAL A 135 -19.27 19.03 -19.12
N ARG A 136 -19.84 20.24 -19.07
CA ARG A 136 -19.60 21.19 -17.98
C ARG A 136 -20.16 20.68 -16.64
N GLY A 137 -21.36 20.11 -16.64
CA GLY A 137 -21.97 19.51 -15.46
C GLY A 137 -21.18 18.30 -14.92
N GLN A 138 -20.68 17.45 -15.81
CA GLN A 138 -19.81 16.33 -15.45
C GLN A 138 -18.48 16.81 -14.86
N GLY A 139 -17.89 17.88 -15.41
CA GLY A 139 -16.67 18.49 -14.86
C GLY A 139 -16.86 19.02 -13.44
N THR A 140 -18.00 19.67 -13.15
CA THR A 140 -18.31 20.15 -11.80
C THR A 140 -18.53 19.01 -10.81
N ILE A 141 -19.20 17.93 -11.22
CA ILE A 141 -19.42 16.76 -10.37
C ILE A 141 -18.09 16.05 -10.07
N GLU A 142 -17.25 15.85 -11.09
CA GLU A 142 -15.93 15.23 -10.93
C GLU A 142 -15.02 16.03 -10.00
N GLN A 143 -15.04 17.36 -10.10
CA GLN A 143 -14.27 18.22 -9.19
C GLN A 143 -14.79 18.13 -7.75
N ALA A 144 -16.10 18.21 -7.54
CA ALA A 144 -16.70 18.04 -6.21
C ALA A 144 -16.37 16.66 -5.60
N ARG A 145 -16.40 15.59 -6.40
CA ARG A 145 -15.99 14.25 -5.97
C ARG A 145 -14.53 14.20 -5.51
N ARG A 146 -13.63 14.87 -6.23
CA ARG A 146 -12.20 14.93 -5.85
C ARG A 146 -11.98 15.68 -4.55
N GLU A 147 -12.73 16.76 -4.31
CA GLU A 147 -12.67 17.51 -3.06
C GLU A 147 -13.10 16.63 -1.87
N VAL A 148 -14.18 15.86 -2.03
CA VAL A 148 -14.65 14.91 -0.99
C VAL A 148 -13.64 13.79 -0.73
N ILE A 149 -12.99 13.24 -1.77
CA ILE A 149 -11.93 12.25 -1.59
C ILE A 149 -10.74 12.84 -0.82
N ALA A 150 -10.30 14.05 -1.19
CA ALA A 150 -9.18 14.73 -0.54
C ALA A 150 -9.46 15.07 0.92
N GLU A 151 -10.71 15.40 1.25
CA GLU A 151 -11.14 15.63 2.63
C GLU A 151 -11.18 14.32 3.45
N ARG A 152 -11.65 13.22 2.87
CA ARG A 152 -11.75 11.92 3.57
C ARG A 152 -10.39 11.25 3.76
N TYR A 153 -9.49 11.40 2.81
CA TYR A 153 -8.18 10.74 2.77
C TYR A 153 -7.05 11.78 2.62
N PRO A 154 -6.80 12.58 3.66
CA PRO A 154 -5.73 13.56 3.62
C PRO A 154 -4.36 12.87 3.64
N VAL A 155 -3.37 13.47 2.98
CA VAL A 155 -1.96 13.04 3.08
C VAL A 155 -1.37 13.71 4.31
N GLU A 156 -1.55 13.10 5.47
CA GLU A 156 -0.98 13.56 6.73
C GLU A 156 0.29 12.79 7.05
N SER A 157 1.25 13.48 7.66
CA SER A 157 2.42 12.81 8.22
C SER A 157 2.01 12.14 9.52
N GLN A 158 2.13 10.81 9.54
CA GLN A 158 1.97 10.01 10.74
C GLN A 158 3.35 9.47 11.14
N ASP A 159 3.55 9.29 12.44
CA ASP A 159 4.77 8.69 12.97
C ASP A 159 4.82 7.21 12.56
N GLN A 160 5.61 6.93 11.51
CA GLN A 160 5.78 5.58 10.99
C GLN A 160 6.39 4.63 12.03
N GLU A 161 7.23 5.12 12.95
CA GLU A 161 7.88 4.28 13.95
C GLU A 161 6.87 3.77 14.96
N GLN A 162 5.96 4.66 15.41
CA GLN A 162 4.88 4.28 16.31
C GLN A 162 3.91 3.28 15.65
N LEU A 163 3.49 3.54 14.41
CA LEU A 163 2.59 2.65 13.68
C LEU A 163 3.21 1.25 13.50
N LEU A 164 4.49 1.19 13.16
CA LEU A 164 5.21 -0.09 13.02
C LEU A 164 5.41 -0.79 14.37
N ALA A 165 5.63 -0.06 15.46
CA ALA A 165 5.73 -0.66 16.79
C ALA A 165 4.41 -1.31 17.24
N GLU A 166 3.26 -0.72 16.90
CA GLU A 166 1.92 -1.22 17.26
C GLU A 166 1.37 -2.28 16.29
N ALA A 167 1.86 -2.30 15.04
CA ALA A 167 1.39 -3.22 14.01
C ALA A 167 1.83 -4.68 14.27
N SER A 168 0.92 -5.62 14.00
CA SER A 168 1.23 -7.06 14.05
C SER A 168 2.24 -7.46 12.97
N LEU A 169 2.90 -8.61 13.17
CA LEU A 169 3.75 -9.22 12.16
C LEU A 169 2.99 -9.43 10.84
N HIS A 170 1.75 -9.93 10.94
CA HIS A 170 0.86 -10.11 9.79
C HIS A 170 0.64 -8.81 8.99
N ALA A 171 0.41 -7.69 9.67
CA ALA A 171 0.21 -6.39 9.02
C ALA A 171 1.50 -5.89 8.35
N LYS A 172 2.64 -6.01 9.05
CA LYS A 172 3.97 -5.63 8.53
C LYS A 172 4.31 -6.41 7.25
N LEU A 173 4.13 -7.73 7.28
CA LEU A 173 4.34 -8.59 6.12
C LEU A 173 3.36 -8.28 4.99
N GLY A 174 2.11 -7.98 5.32
CA GLY A 174 1.11 -7.57 4.33
C GLY A 174 1.50 -6.30 3.60
N ALA A 175 1.96 -5.27 4.33
CA ALA A 175 2.42 -4.01 3.74
C ALA A 175 3.61 -4.26 2.81
N LEU A 176 4.63 -4.99 3.26
CA LEU A 176 5.81 -5.29 2.46
C LEU A 176 5.46 -6.12 1.22
N SER A 177 4.54 -7.09 1.35
CA SER A 177 4.08 -7.94 0.24
C SER A 177 3.33 -7.15 -0.82
N VAL A 178 2.49 -6.21 -0.41
CA VAL A 178 1.77 -5.28 -1.30
C VAL A 178 2.77 -4.37 -2.03
N ILE A 179 3.72 -3.77 -1.32
CA ILE A 179 4.74 -2.88 -1.90
C ILE A 179 5.57 -3.64 -2.94
N HIS A 180 6.04 -4.84 -2.60
CA HIS A 180 6.86 -5.67 -3.48
C HIS A 180 6.09 -6.19 -4.70
N ALA A 181 4.80 -6.54 -4.55
CA ALA A 181 3.98 -7.03 -5.66
C ALA A 181 3.81 -6.00 -6.78
N VAL A 182 3.83 -4.71 -6.45
CA VAL A 182 3.66 -3.61 -7.40
C VAL A 182 4.99 -3.22 -8.08
N GLY A 183 6.12 -3.31 -7.36
CA GLY A 183 7.44 -2.92 -7.86
C GLY A 183 7.68 -1.40 -7.86
N ASP A 184 8.70 -0.96 -8.61
CA ASP A 184 9.12 0.45 -8.67
C ASP A 184 8.04 1.36 -9.26
N THR A 185 7.54 2.27 -8.44
CA THR A 185 6.35 3.06 -8.73
C THR A 185 6.43 4.54 -8.31
N GLY A 186 7.64 5.07 -8.15
CA GLY A 186 7.82 6.51 -7.87
C GLY A 186 7.13 6.98 -6.58
N GLY A 187 7.05 6.10 -5.58
CA GLY A 187 6.52 6.42 -4.25
C GLY A 187 5.02 6.25 -4.02
N LEU A 188 4.27 5.78 -5.01
CA LEU A 188 2.85 5.43 -4.85
C LEU A 188 2.63 3.95 -5.13
N ILE A 189 1.83 3.30 -4.31
CA ILE A 189 1.43 1.91 -4.53
C ILE A 189 0.22 1.93 -5.46
N TYR A 190 0.43 1.48 -6.70
CA TYR A 190 -0.62 1.43 -7.72
C TYR A 190 -1.63 0.32 -7.43
N PRO A 191 -2.80 0.35 -8.11
CA PRO A 191 -3.86 -0.61 -7.82
C PRO A 191 -3.41 -2.06 -8.03
N ILE A 192 -3.81 -2.94 -7.10
CA ILE A 192 -3.43 -4.37 -7.09
C ILE A 192 -4.68 -5.23 -7.23
N GLU A 193 -4.60 -6.29 -8.02
CA GLU A 193 -5.63 -7.32 -8.07
C GLU A 193 -5.43 -8.36 -6.96
N ILE A 194 -6.01 -8.12 -5.77
CA ILE A 194 -5.84 -9.01 -4.60
C ILE A 194 -6.16 -10.51 -4.89
N ASN A 195 -6.93 -10.81 -5.93
CA ASN A 195 -7.30 -12.18 -6.29
C ASN A 195 -6.31 -12.88 -7.25
N ASP A 196 -5.31 -12.19 -7.79
CA ASP A 196 -4.37 -12.73 -8.78
C ASP A 196 -3.23 -13.57 -8.20
N GLN A 197 -3.20 -13.74 -6.87
CA GLN A 197 -2.20 -14.52 -6.13
C GLN A 197 -0.78 -13.92 -6.22
N THR A 198 -0.66 -12.62 -6.52
CA THR A 198 0.62 -11.88 -6.53
C THR A 198 1.11 -11.52 -5.13
N ILE A 199 0.21 -11.14 -4.23
CA ILE A 199 0.54 -10.82 -2.83
C ILE A 199 0.88 -12.09 -2.08
N ALA A 200 -0.01 -13.09 -2.11
CA ALA A 200 0.13 -14.37 -1.42
C ALA A 200 -0.36 -15.54 -2.29
N PRO A 201 -0.08 -16.81 -1.93
CA PRO A 201 -0.34 -17.95 -2.79
C PRO A 201 -1.83 -18.23 -3.05
N ASN A 202 -2.74 -17.64 -2.27
CA ASN A 202 -4.17 -17.69 -2.52
C ASN A 202 -4.86 -16.35 -2.22
N SER A 203 -6.09 -16.20 -2.71
CA SER A 203 -6.87 -14.96 -2.58
C SER A 203 -7.34 -14.68 -1.16
N SER A 204 -7.53 -15.69 -0.32
CA SER A 204 -7.90 -15.51 1.10
C SER A 204 -6.74 -14.87 1.85
N LEU A 205 -5.55 -15.47 1.79
CA LEU A 205 -4.36 -14.95 2.46
C LEU A 205 -3.93 -13.59 1.91
N SER A 206 -4.09 -13.38 0.60
CA SER A 206 -3.83 -12.06 -0.01
C SER A 206 -4.76 -10.98 0.56
N LYS A 207 -6.04 -11.30 0.79
CA LYS A 207 -7.00 -10.40 1.45
C LYS A 207 -6.66 -10.19 2.91
N ASP A 208 -6.37 -11.25 3.65
CA ASP A 208 -6.04 -11.19 5.07
C ASP A 208 -4.83 -10.28 5.32
N LEU A 209 -3.75 -10.46 4.54
CA LEU A 209 -2.54 -9.64 4.59
C LEU A 209 -2.80 -8.18 4.22
N PHE A 210 -3.56 -7.94 3.14
CA PHE A 210 -3.90 -6.58 2.72
C PHE A 210 -4.74 -5.86 3.78
N ILE A 211 -5.77 -6.52 4.32
CA ILE A 211 -6.66 -5.95 5.34
C ILE A 211 -5.87 -5.66 6.62
N ALA A 212 -5.02 -6.59 7.07
CA ALA A 212 -4.18 -6.36 8.25
C ALA A 212 -3.26 -5.14 8.08
N ALA A 213 -2.62 -4.99 6.92
CA ALA A 213 -1.77 -3.83 6.62
C ALA A 213 -2.56 -2.52 6.53
N TRP A 214 -3.76 -2.57 5.95
CA TRP A 214 -4.67 -1.43 5.83
C TRP A 214 -5.21 -0.97 7.20
N ASP A 215 -5.72 -1.90 8.02
CA ASP A 215 -6.29 -1.61 9.34
C ASP A 215 -5.24 -1.10 10.32
N ALA A 216 -3.98 -1.53 10.16
CA ALA A 216 -2.83 -1.01 10.92
C ALA A 216 -2.31 0.35 10.42
N GLY A 217 -2.93 0.94 9.38
CA GLY A 217 -2.52 2.23 8.83
C GLY A 217 -1.20 2.22 8.06
N LEU A 218 -0.66 1.04 7.75
CA LEU A 218 0.59 0.87 6.99
C LEU A 218 0.38 1.08 5.49
N LEU A 219 -0.86 0.99 5.02
CA LEU A 219 -1.31 1.34 3.69
C LEU A 219 -2.42 2.38 3.82
N GLN A 220 -2.31 3.50 3.12
CA GLN A 220 -3.26 4.61 3.19
C GLN A 220 -3.75 5.00 1.80
N VAL A 221 -5.04 5.32 1.65
CA VAL A 221 -5.62 5.68 0.35
C VAL A 221 -5.05 7.04 -0.04
N HIS A 222 -4.44 7.13 -1.22
CA HIS A 222 -3.95 8.40 -1.72
C HIS A 222 -5.11 9.20 -2.37
N PRO A 223 -5.25 10.50 -2.11
CA PRO A 223 -6.37 11.30 -2.61
C PRO A 223 -6.36 11.49 -4.13
N THR A 224 -5.25 11.19 -4.81
CA THR A 224 -5.21 11.16 -6.28
C THR A 224 -5.83 9.90 -6.89
N SER A 225 -6.38 9.01 -6.08
CA SER A 225 -7.13 7.85 -6.57
C SER A 225 -8.27 8.32 -7.50
N PRO A 226 -8.53 7.62 -8.62
CA PRO A 226 -9.58 8.01 -9.54
C PRO A 226 -10.95 7.94 -8.83
N THR A 227 -11.88 8.84 -9.17
CA THR A 227 -13.23 8.86 -8.55
C THR A 227 -13.98 7.55 -8.72
N THR A 228 -13.68 6.78 -9.76
CA THR A 228 -14.20 5.44 -10.04
C THR A 228 -13.63 4.33 -9.14
N ALA A 229 -12.68 4.65 -8.26
CA ALA A 229 -12.16 3.73 -7.24
C ALA A 229 -13.06 3.67 -6.00
N PHE A 230 -14.04 4.57 -5.86
CA PHE A 230 -14.88 4.67 -4.68
C PHE A 230 -16.33 4.30 -4.96
N ALA A 231 -17.00 3.74 -3.96
CA ALA A 231 -18.46 3.63 -3.97
C ALA A 231 -19.06 5.00 -3.66
N TRP A 232 -20.09 5.39 -4.42
CA TRP A 232 -20.76 6.68 -4.27
C TRP A 232 -22.23 6.43 -3.95
N ASP A 233 -22.72 7.00 -2.85
CA ASP A 233 -24.13 6.92 -2.45
C ASP A 233 -25.00 7.93 -3.22
N SER A 234 -24.38 9.02 -3.69
CA SER A 234 -24.97 10.00 -4.59
C SER A 234 -23.91 10.66 -5.48
N ASP A 235 -24.28 11.64 -6.30
CA ASP A 235 -23.33 12.29 -7.21
C ASP A 235 -22.11 12.91 -6.50
N THR A 236 -22.24 13.31 -5.23
CA THR A 236 -21.14 13.93 -4.46
C THR A 236 -21.00 13.38 -3.04
N ALA A 237 -21.74 12.32 -2.65
CA ALA A 237 -21.59 11.69 -1.34
C ALA A 237 -20.82 10.37 -1.46
N LEU A 238 -19.67 10.30 -0.81
CA LEU A 238 -18.83 9.13 -0.76
C LEU A 238 -19.46 8.07 0.15
N GLY A 239 -19.58 6.84 -0.35
CA GLY A 239 -20.00 5.70 0.45
C GLY A 239 -18.86 5.14 1.32
N GLU A 240 -19.11 4.02 2.00
CA GLU A 240 -18.15 3.44 2.95
C GLU A 240 -17.03 2.59 2.31
N GLY A 241 -17.15 2.26 1.02
CA GLY A 241 -16.27 1.30 0.36
C GLY A 241 -15.43 1.88 -0.79
N PHE A 242 -14.32 1.21 -1.08
CA PHE A 242 -13.50 1.43 -2.27
C PHE A 242 -13.09 0.12 -2.95
N TYR A 243 -12.69 0.21 -4.21
CA TYR A 243 -12.24 -0.89 -5.04
C TYR A 243 -10.71 -0.91 -5.10
N THR A 244 -10.10 -1.87 -4.39
CA THR A 244 -8.64 -1.99 -4.24
C THR A 244 -7.89 -2.07 -5.57
N ASN A 245 -8.48 -2.70 -6.59
CA ASN A 245 -7.93 -2.79 -7.96
C ASN A 245 -8.05 -1.49 -8.78
N ARG A 246 -8.51 -0.39 -8.17
CA ARG A 246 -8.54 0.96 -8.77
C ARG A 246 -7.96 2.04 -7.87
N THR A 247 -7.85 1.76 -6.58
CA THR A 247 -7.32 2.67 -5.56
C THR A 247 -5.80 2.75 -5.64
N ARG A 248 -5.26 3.95 -5.45
CA ARG A 248 -3.83 4.18 -5.23
C ARG A 248 -3.58 4.29 -3.74
N PHE A 249 -2.51 3.68 -3.27
CA PHE A 249 -2.11 3.73 -1.88
C PHE A 249 -0.76 4.45 -1.73
N PHE A 250 -0.48 4.86 -0.50
CA PHE A 250 0.82 5.34 -0.07
C PHE A 250 1.10 4.82 1.34
N VAL A 251 2.33 4.93 1.80
CA VAL A 251 2.77 4.52 3.15
C VAL A 251 2.90 5.75 4.05
N PRO A 252 2.77 5.62 5.39
CA PRO A 252 2.96 6.74 6.31
C PRO A 252 4.39 7.28 6.28
N GLY A 253 4.58 8.50 6.79
CA GLY A 253 5.88 9.14 6.98
C GLY A 253 6.06 10.49 6.28
N ASP A 254 7.21 11.11 6.52
CA ASP A 254 7.55 12.44 6.01
C ASP A 254 8.24 12.42 4.64
N GLY A 255 8.23 13.57 3.97
CA GLY A 255 9.03 13.81 2.76
C GLY A 255 8.33 13.49 1.43
N PRO A 256 9.08 13.58 0.31
CA PRO A 256 8.59 13.24 -1.03
C PRO A 256 8.16 11.77 -1.12
N ALA A 257 7.16 11.46 -1.96
CA ALA A 257 6.55 10.13 -2.03
C ALA A 257 7.57 9.00 -2.23
N GLU A 258 8.54 9.16 -3.13
CA GLU A 258 9.55 8.14 -3.45
C GLU A 258 10.47 7.87 -2.24
N SER A 259 11.09 8.91 -1.68
CA SER A 259 11.94 8.78 -0.50
C SER A 259 11.19 8.31 0.74
N ARG A 260 9.89 8.62 0.84
CA ARG A 260 9.01 8.12 1.91
C ARG A 260 8.84 6.61 1.80
N LEU A 261 8.55 6.10 0.60
CA LEU A 261 8.38 4.66 0.38
C LEU A 261 9.65 3.88 0.68
N ASP A 262 10.80 4.34 0.18
CA ASP A 262 12.09 3.70 0.43
C ASP A 262 12.43 3.70 1.93
N GLY A 263 12.31 4.86 2.58
CA GLY A 263 12.56 4.97 4.02
C GLY A 263 11.61 4.12 4.86
N PHE A 264 10.33 4.04 4.46
CA PHE A 264 9.36 3.18 5.13
C PHE A 264 9.70 1.69 4.97
N VAL A 265 10.12 1.26 3.78
CA VAL A 265 10.55 -0.13 3.54
C VAL A 265 11.77 -0.48 4.40
N ASP A 266 12.76 0.42 4.50
CA ASP A 266 13.94 0.20 5.34
C ASP A 266 13.58 0.02 6.82
N VAL A 267 12.70 0.88 7.34
CA VAL A 267 12.22 0.78 8.75
C VAL A 267 11.38 -0.47 8.93
N LEU A 268 10.48 -0.78 8.00
CA LEU A 268 9.65 -1.99 8.02
C LEU A 268 10.50 -3.26 8.03
N LEU A 269 11.57 -3.32 7.24
CA LEU A 269 12.53 -4.42 7.25
C LEU A 269 13.29 -4.53 8.57
N ALA A 270 13.66 -3.40 9.19
CA ALA A 270 14.28 -3.41 10.51
C ALA A 270 13.37 -3.96 11.62
N HIS A 271 12.05 -3.78 11.49
CA HIS A 271 11.02 -4.37 12.36
C HIS A 271 10.72 -5.85 12.03
N LEU A 272 11.11 -6.31 10.84
CA LEU A 272 10.98 -7.70 10.38
C LEU A 272 12.29 -8.48 10.47
N ASP A 273 13.33 -7.94 11.12
CA ASP A 273 14.59 -8.63 11.37
C ASP A 273 14.36 -9.78 12.36
N PRO A 274 14.55 -11.06 11.95
CA PRO A 274 14.40 -12.19 12.86
C PRO A 274 15.20 -12.04 14.14
N ALA A 275 16.40 -11.43 14.07
CA ALA A 275 17.29 -11.25 15.22
C ALA A 275 16.67 -10.37 16.33
N ARG A 276 15.67 -9.56 15.99
CA ARG A 276 14.95 -8.65 16.89
C ARG A 276 13.57 -9.14 17.28
N MET A 277 13.06 -10.20 16.64
CA MET A 277 11.72 -10.73 16.90
C MET A 277 11.61 -11.40 18.27
N LEU A 278 10.48 -11.15 18.93
CA LEU A 278 10.09 -11.80 20.17
C LEU A 278 9.71 -13.27 19.92
N PRO A 279 9.75 -14.15 20.94
CA PRO A 279 9.34 -15.55 20.78
C PRO A 279 7.93 -15.74 20.17
N PRO A 280 6.88 -14.99 20.55
CA PRO A 280 5.56 -15.12 19.91
C PRO A 280 5.58 -14.75 18.42
N GLU A 281 6.30 -13.69 18.04
CA GLU A 281 6.43 -13.26 16.64
C GLU A 281 7.19 -14.30 15.81
N ARG A 282 8.20 -14.95 16.40
CA ARG A 282 8.92 -16.05 15.73
C ARG A 282 8.04 -17.27 15.53
N THR A 283 7.19 -17.60 16.50
CA THR A 283 6.20 -18.67 16.34
C THR A 283 5.20 -18.30 15.24
N GLU A 284 4.67 -17.08 15.24
CA GLU A 284 3.77 -16.59 14.20
C GLU A 284 4.43 -16.64 12.81
N LEU A 285 5.70 -16.22 12.70
CA LEU A 285 6.46 -16.28 11.45
C LEU A 285 6.70 -17.73 11.01
N THR A 286 6.95 -18.65 11.95
CA THR A 286 7.12 -20.08 11.66
C THR A 286 5.84 -20.66 11.09
N GLU A 287 4.70 -20.41 11.74
CA GLU A 287 3.38 -20.86 11.31
C GLU A 287 3.01 -20.28 9.94
N LEU A 288 3.27 -18.99 9.74
CA LEU A 288 3.05 -18.34 8.45
C LEU A 288 3.96 -18.91 7.36
N THR A 289 5.23 -19.18 7.65
CA THR A 289 6.16 -19.78 6.69
C THR A 289 5.66 -21.16 6.26
N GLN A 290 5.24 -22.01 7.21
CA GLN A 290 4.65 -23.31 6.91
C GLN A 290 3.36 -23.18 6.08
N ARG A 291 2.50 -22.21 6.42
CA ARG A 291 1.29 -21.91 5.64
C ARG A 291 1.64 -21.49 4.21
N LEU A 292 2.64 -20.64 4.01
CA LEU A 292 3.09 -20.21 2.68
C LEU A 292 3.58 -21.42 1.86
N ILE A 293 4.41 -22.29 2.44
CA ILE A 293 4.87 -23.52 1.76
C ILE A 293 3.68 -24.38 1.33
N ALA A 294 2.72 -24.61 2.24
CA ALA A 294 1.55 -25.45 1.97
C ALA A 294 0.65 -24.86 0.88
N GLU A 295 0.42 -23.55 0.91
CA GLU A 295 -0.45 -22.85 -0.05
C GLU A 295 0.23 -22.69 -1.41
N GLU A 296 1.54 -22.49 -1.48
CA GLU A 296 2.30 -22.52 -2.75
C GLU A 296 2.25 -23.88 -3.42
N ALA A 297 2.48 -24.96 -2.65
CA ALA A 297 2.37 -26.33 -3.17
C ALA A 297 0.95 -26.64 -3.66
N GLY A 298 -0.08 -26.15 -2.94
CA GLY A 298 -1.48 -26.28 -3.34
C GLY A 298 -1.78 -25.53 -4.65
N ARG A 299 -1.31 -24.28 -4.76
CA ARG A 299 -1.40 -23.46 -5.97
C ARG A 299 -0.75 -24.15 -7.16
N TYR A 300 0.45 -24.70 -6.97
CA TYR A 300 1.16 -25.45 -8.00
C TYR A 300 0.40 -26.72 -8.42
N PHE A 301 -0.14 -27.49 -7.47
CA PHE A 301 -0.93 -28.69 -7.77
C PHE A 301 -2.16 -28.37 -8.64
N VAL A 302 -2.92 -27.31 -8.30
CA VAL A 302 -4.10 -26.88 -9.06
C VAL A 302 -3.71 -26.44 -10.47
N ARG A 303 -2.62 -25.68 -10.62
CA ARG A 303 -2.09 -25.31 -11.94
C ARG A 303 -1.78 -26.55 -12.78
N MET A 304 -1.09 -27.54 -12.21
CA MET A 304 -0.70 -28.76 -12.92
C MET A 304 -1.90 -29.62 -13.34
N LEU A 305 -3.00 -29.62 -12.56
CA LEU A 305 -4.26 -30.23 -13.01
C LEU A 305 -4.75 -29.55 -14.30
N GLY A 306 -4.77 -28.22 -14.33
CA GLY A 306 -5.17 -27.43 -15.50
C GLY A 306 -4.30 -27.72 -16.72
N GLU A 307 -2.97 -27.75 -16.57
CA GLU A 307 -2.04 -28.07 -17.66
C GLU A 307 -2.22 -29.48 -18.23
N HIS A 308 -2.69 -30.41 -17.41
CA HIS A 308 -3.01 -31.77 -17.83
C HIS A 308 -4.45 -31.94 -18.33
N ASN A 309 -5.20 -30.84 -18.48
CA ASN A 309 -6.61 -30.82 -18.88
C ASN A 309 -7.49 -31.67 -17.94
N LEU A 310 -7.14 -31.68 -16.65
CA LEU A 310 -7.97 -32.25 -15.60
C LEU A 310 -8.98 -31.20 -15.12
N PRO A 311 -10.12 -31.61 -14.55
CA PRO A 311 -11.17 -30.70 -14.13
C PRO A 311 -10.74 -29.84 -12.95
N ALA A 312 -11.45 -28.73 -12.75
CA ALA A 312 -11.24 -27.88 -11.58
C ALA A 312 -11.53 -28.65 -10.28
N VAL A 313 -10.81 -28.28 -9.22
CA VAL A 313 -11.05 -28.82 -7.88
C VAL A 313 -12.42 -28.39 -7.36
N THR A 314 -13.03 -29.26 -6.55
CA THR A 314 -14.24 -28.93 -5.78
C THR A 314 -13.83 -28.54 -4.36
N GLU A 315 -14.73 -27.93 -3.59
CA GLU A 315 -14.47 -27.56 -2.19
C GLU A 315 -13.93 -28.74 -1.35
N THR A 316 -14.52 -29.93 -1.49
CA THR A 316 -14.02 -31.15 -0.81
C THR A 316 -12.61 -31.55 -1.25
N HIS A 317 -12.28 -31.37 -2.53
CA HIS A 317 -10.93 -31.62 -3.03
C HIS A 317 -9.94 -30.58 -2.50
N GLU A 318 -10.35 -29.31 -2.38
CA GLU A 318 -9.52 -28.24 -1.80
C GLU A 318 -9.20 -28.50 -0.33
N GLU A 319 -10.18 -28.92 0.47
CA GLU A 319 -9.95 -29.30 1.88
C GLU A 319 -8.95 -30.45 2.00
N THR A 320 -9.11 -31.48 1.16
CA THR A 320 -8.20 -32.64 1.14
C THR A 320 -6.80 -32.23 0.70
N LEU A 321 -6.68 -31.41 -0.34
CA LEU A 321 -5.42 -30.87 -0.82
C LEU A 321 -4.71 -30.06 0.27
N ARG A 322 -5.44 -29.13 0.92
CA ARG A 322 -4.91 -28.30 2.00
C ARG A 322 -4.40 -29.14 3.17
N ALA A 323 -5.15 -30.17 3.57
CA ALA A 323 -4.70 -31.07 4.63
C ALA A 323 -3.43 -31.85 4.23
N ALA A 324 -3.29 -32.25 2.97
CA ALA A 324 -2.10 -32.91 2.46
C ALA A 324 -0.90 -31.97 2.36
N THR A 325 -1.08 -30.74 1.86
CA THR A 325 0.01 -29.77 1.72
C THR A 325 0.50 -29.24 3.06
N VAL A 326 -0.38 -29.05 4.05
CA VAL A 326 0.02 -28.68 5.43
C VAL A 326 0.94 -29.76 6.03
N ARG A 327 0.55 -31.03 5.98
CA ARG A 327 1.41 -32.14 6.43
C ARG A 327 2.72 -32.22 5.63
N GLY A 328 2.68 -31.90 4.34
CA GLY A 328 3.86 -31.85 3.50
C GLY A 328 4.83 -30.72 3.88
N ALA A 329 4.30 -29.54 4.19
CA ALA A 329 5.07 -28.34 4.54
C ALA A 329 5.83 -28.48 5.86
N GLU A 330 5.36 -29.31 6.78
CA GLU A 330 6.07 -29.67 8.02
C GLU A 330 7.36 -30.47 7.75
N LEU A 331 7.45 -31.12 6.58
CA LEU A 331 8.49 -32.11 6.29
C LEU A 331 9.41 -31.72 5.13
N PHE A 332 8.92 -30.95 4.17
CA PHE A 332 9.61 -30.74 2.89
C PHE A 332 9.58 -29.28 2.42
N PRO A 333 10.63 -28.83 1.69
CA PRO A 333 10.63 -27.54 1.01
C PRO A 333 9.62 -27.51 -0.16
N ILE A 334 9.30 -26.29 -0.63
CA ILE A 334 8.35 -26.06 -1.74
C ILE A 334 8.75 -26.88 -2.97
N GLY A 335 10.02 -26.85 -3.37
CA GLY A 335 10.47 -27.54 -4.59
C GLY A 335 10.35 -29.06 -4.55
N HIS A 336 10.34 -29.68 -3.36
CA HIS A 336 10.03 -31.11 -3.24
C HIS A 336 8.53 -31.37 -3.34
N LEU A 337 7.70 -30.53 -2.70
CA LEU A 337 6.24 -30.63 -2.78
C LEU A 337 5.75 -30.41 -4.22
N ASP A 338 6.30 -29.44 -4.94
CA ASP A 338 5.96 -29.19 -6.35
C ASP A 338 6.29 -30.38 -7.24
N ARG A 339 7.42 -31.05 -6.99
CA ARG A 339 7.74 -32.29 -7.72
C ARG A 339 6.74 -33.39 -7.42
N MET A 340 6.40 -33.59 -6.15
CA MET A 340 5.41 -34.60 -5.76
C MET A 340 4.05 -34.28 -6.40
N ALA A 341 3.64 -33.01 -6.42
CA ALA A 341 2.43 -32.53 -7.05
C ALA A 341 2.44 -32.77 -8.57
N TRP A 342 3.53 -32.45 -9.25
CA TRP A 342 3.72 -32.73 -10.67
C TRP A 342 3.63 -34.23 -10.98
N GLY A 343 4.31 -35.07 -10.20
CA GLY A 343 4.27 -36.53 -10.37
C GLY A 343 2.85 -37.08 -10.18
N ALA A 344 2.17 -36.64 -9.12
CA ALA A 344 0.81 -37.06 -8.79
C ALA A 344 -0.22 -36.65 -9.86
N THR A 345 -0.18 -35.41 -10.33
CA THR A 345 -1.09 -34.90 -11.37
C THR A 345 -0.82 -35.55 -12.73
N ARG A 346 0.44 -35.78 -13.09
CA ARG A 346 0.81 -36.54 -14.29
C ARG A 346 0.29 -37.98 -14.26
N ASP A 347 0.42 -38.65 -13.12
CA ASP A 347 -0.05 -40.02 -12.93
C ASP A 347 -1.59 -40.08 -12.97
N ALA A 348 -2.27 -39.08 -12.41
CA ALA A 348 -3.72 -38.92 -12.52
C ALA A 348 -4.18 -38.73 -13.96
N ALA A 349 -3.52 -37.85 -14.71
CA ALA A 349 -3.81 -37.63 -16.13
C ALA A 349 -3.56 -38.91 -16.95
N GLY A 350 -2.49 -39.65 -16.64
CA GLY A 350 -2.21 -40.95 -17.23
C GLY A 350 -3.29 -42.00 -16.92
N ALA A 351 -3.78 -42.06 -15.68
CA ALA A 351 -4.85 -42.95 -15.26
C ALA A 351 -6.19 -42.60 -15.93
N TYR A 352 -6.53 -41.32 -16.02
CA TYR A 352 -7.73 -40.82 -16.68
C TYR A 352 -7.72 -41.17 -18.19
N ARG A 353 -6.60 -40.93 -18.88
CA ARG A 353 -6.46 -41.27 -20.31
C ARG A 353 -6.55 -42.78 -20.59
N ARG A 354 -6.06 -43.63 -19.68
CA ARG A 354 -6.11 -45.09 -19.83
C ARG A 354 -7.49 -45.68 -19.55
N ASN A 355 -8.33 -45.01 -18.76
CA ASN A 355 -9.63 -45.50 -18.32
C ASN A 355 -10.75 -44.61 -18.87
N SER A 356 -11.18 -44.87 -20.11
CA SER A 356 -12.15 -44.04 -20.86
C SER A 356 -13.55 -43.89 -20.22
N GLY A 357 -13.84 -44.60 -19.14
CA GLY A 357 -15.09 -44.48 -18.36
C GLY A 357 -14.90 -43.91 -16.96
N MET A 358 -13.71 -43.41 -16.60
CA MET A 358 -13.45 -42.81 -15.30
C MET A 358 -14.17 -41.46 -15.17
N PRO A 359 -15.02 -41.27 -14.14
CA PRO A 359 -15.57 -39.95 -13.84
C PRO A 359 -14.45 -38.94 -13.56
N GLU A 360 -14.64 -37.72 -14.05
CA GLU A 360 -13.73 -36.59 -13.89
C GLU A 360 -13.27 -36.35 -12.44
N ALA A 361 -14.21 -36.37 -11.49
CA ALA A 361 -13.90 -36.22 -10.06
C ALA A 361 -12.98 -37.33 -9.51
N ASN A 362 -13.07 -38.55 -10.05
CA ASN A 362 -12.23 -39.67 -9.62
C ASN A 362 -10.76 -39.50 -10.07
N ALA A 363 -10.50 -38.77 -11.16
CA ALA A 363 -9.15 -38.46 -11.58
C ALA A 363 -8.45 -37.54 -10.59
N ILE A 364 -9.14 -36.49 -10.11
CA ILE A 364 -8.62 -35.57 -9.08
C ILE A 364 -8.40 -36.33 -7.77
N THR A 365 -9.40 -37.11 -7.32
CA THR A 365 -9.28 -37.94 -6.11
C THR A 365 -8.09 -38.89 -6.20
N TYR A 366 -7.83 -39.49 -7.37
CA TYR A 366 -6.66 -40.33 -7.59
C TYR A 366 -5.35 -39.51 -7.50
N GLY A 367 -5.30 -38.33 -8.10
CA GLY A 367 -4.16 -37.42 -7.99
C GLY A 367 -3.83 -37.05 -6.55
N LEU A 368 -4.83 -36.65 -5.76
CA LEU A 368 -4.66 -36.32 -4.33
C LEU A 368 -4.14 -37.53 -3.54
N LYS A 369 -4.71 -38.72 -3.76
CA LYS A 369 -4.21 -39.96 -3.11
C LYS A 369 -2.77 -40.28 -3.51
N GLN A 370 -2.37 -40.01 -4.75
CA GLN A 370 -0.98 -40.20 -5.16
C GLN A 370 -0.06 -39.16 -4.54
N PHE A 371 -0.50 -37.90 -4.43
CA PHE A 371 0.25 -36.85 -3.75
C PHE A 371 0.51 -37.21 -2.28
N GLU A 372 -0.51 -37.64 -1.55
CA GLU A 372 -0.37 -38.11 -0.16
C GLU A 372 0.58 -39.31 -0.05
N ARG A 373 0.52 -40.27 -0.99
CA ARG A 373 1.45 -41.41 -1.03
C ARG A 373 2.88 -40.98 -1.30
N TRP A 374 3.10 -39.97 -2.15
CA TRP A 374 4.42 -39.41 -2.37
C TRP A 374 4.98 -38.76 -1.11
N ILE A 375 4.18 -37.96 -0.40
CA ILE A 375 4.56 -37.35 0.89
C ILE A 375 4.91 -38.44 1.92
N GLN A 376 4.03 -39.44 2.09
CA GLN A 376 4.27 -40.51 3.06
C GLN A 376 5.52 -41.33 2.69
N GLY A 377 5.65 -41.73 1.43
CA GLY A 377 6.80 -42.53 0.97
C GLY A 377 8.13 -41.78 1.09
N ALA A 378 8.11 -40.47 0.87
CA ALA A 378 9.28 -39.61 1.07
C ALA A 378 9.62 -39.42 2.56
N SER A 379 8.60 -39.34 3.43
CA SER A 379 8.79 -39.26 4.89
C SER A 379 9.41 -40.55 5.42
N ASP A 380 8.91 -41.70 4.98
CA ASP A 380 9.41 -43.02 5.38
C ASP A 380 10.82 -43.29 4.83
N ASN A 381 11.14 -42.78 3.63
CA ASN A 381 12.45 -42.95 3.00
C ASN A 381 12.87 -41.72 2.18
N PRO A 382 13.52 -40.73 2.82
CA PRO A 382 13.94 -39.49 2.16
C PRO A 382 14.90 -39.68 0.98
N ARG A 383 15.61 -40.82 0.91
CA ARG A 383 16.55 -41.14 -0.18
C ARG A 383 15.88 -41.33 -1.54
N VAL A 384 14.55 -41.49 -1.56
CA VAL A 384 13.76 -41.62 -2.79
C VAL A 384 13.59 -40.25 -3.47
N LEU A 385 13.77 -39.15 -2.74
CA LEU A 385 13.68 -37.81 -3.30
C LEU A 385 14.94 -37.45 -4.08
N SER A 386 14.75 -37.04 -5.33
CA SER A 386 15.78 -36.33 -6.09
C SER A 386 15.85 -34.85 -5.67
N GLU A 387 16.81 -34.07 -6.19
CA GLU A 387 17.01 -32.64 -5.87
C GLU A 387 15.75 -31.80 -6.06
N PRO A 388 15.38 -30.84 -5.20
CA PRO A 388 14.13 -30.08 -5.34
C PRO A 388 13.99 -29.40 -6.71
N PHE A 389 12.74 -29.15 -7.15
CA PHE A 389 12.54 -28.27 -8.30
C PHE A 389 13.08 -26.88 -8.00
N SER A 390 13.66 -26.24 -9.01
CA SER A 390 14.04 -24.83 -8.96
C SER A 390 12.84 -23.95 -9.31
N GLU A 391 12.87 -22.69 -8.87
CA GLU A 391 11.90 -21.71 -9.34
C GLU A 391 12.08 -21.54 -10.86
N ASP A 392 10.99 -21.70 -11.60
CA ASP A 392 10.94 -21.43 -13.02
C ASP A 392 9.98 -20.27 -13.25
N GLU A 393 10.56 -19.08 -13.45
CA GLU A 393 9.85 -17.83 -13.70
C GLU A 393 8.84 -17.93 -14.86
N ARG A 394 9.00 -18.90 -15.77
CA ARG A 394 8.10 -19.08 -16.92
C ARG A 394 6.86 -19.90 -16.62
N ASN A 395 6.83 -20.65 -15.52
CA ASN A 395 5.82 -21.66 -15.26
C ASN A 395 4.87 -21.27 -14.11
N LEU A 396 5.38 -20.77 -12.97
CA LEU A 396 4.57 -20.16 -11.91
C LEU A 396 5.49 -19.41 -10.93
N PRO A 397 5.60 -18.08 -10.99
CA PRO A 397 6.42 -17.33 -10.04
C PRO A 397 5.84 -17.43 -8.63
N LEU A 398 6.70 -17.49 -7.62
CA LEU A 398 6.26 -17.46 -6.21
C LEU A 398 5.54 -16.15 -5.89
N SER A 399 4.62 -16.19 -4.93
CA SER A 399 3.97 -14.97 -4.45
C SER A 399 4.94 -14.05 -3.72
N SER A 400 4.62 -12.76 -3.66
CA SER A 400 5.47 -11.74 -3.02
C SER A 400 5.72 -12.06 -1.55
N ALA A 401 4.69 -12.51 -0.81
CA ALA A 401 4.83 -12.92 0.58
C ALA A 401 5.83 -14.07 0.75
N THR A 402 5.78 -15.10 -0.11
CA THR A 402 6.75 -16.20 -0.10
C THR A 402 8.16 -15.69 -0.40
N GLY A 403 8.31 -14.83 -1.42
CA GLY A 403 9.59 -14.22 -1.77
C GLY A 403 10.20 -13.43 -0.61
N ILE A 404 9.41 -12.56 0.03
CA ILE A 404 9.84 -11.72 1.16
C ILE A 404 10.23 -12.57 2.36
N VAL A 405 9.37 -13.49 2.78
CA VAL A 405 9.62 -14.31 3.98
C VAL A 405 10.91 -15.11 3.79
N PHE A 406 11.07 -15.80 2.67
CA PHE A 406 12.24 -16.63 2.47
C PHE A 406 13.49 -15.81 2.14
N ARG A 407 13.45 -14.94 1.15
CA ARG A 407 14.66 -14.29 0.60
C ARG A 407 15.09 -13.08 1.41
N THR A 408 14.13 -12.29 1.87
CA THR A 408 14.42 -11.01 2.52
C THR A 408 14.55 -11.18 4.03
N ILE A 409 13.64 -11.92 4.66
CA ILE A 409 13.59 -12.07 6.12
C ILE A 409 14.49 -13.22 6.58
N LEU A 410 14.31 -14.42 6.01
CA LEU A 410 15.07 -15.60 6.43
C LEU A 410 16.43 -15.72 5.74
N GLY A 411 16.64 -15.06 4.59
CA GLY A 411 17.87 -15.20 3.79
C GLY A 411 18.05 -16.60 3.18
N LEU A 412 16.95 -17.32 2.94
CA LEU A 412 16.91 -18.69 2.44
C LEU A 412 16.31 -18.75 1.02
N ASP A 413 16.63 -19.83 0.29
CA ASP A 413 15.97 -20.14 -0.98
C ASP A 413 14.64 -20.89 -0.73
N PRO A 414 13.48 -20.32 -1.10
CA PRO A 414 12.17 -20.93 -0.85
C PRO A 414 12.01 -22.34 -1.44
N MET A 415 12.72 -22.65 -2.51
CA MET A 415 12.55 -23.92 -3.21
C MET A 415 13.33 -25.07 -2.57
N SER A 416 14.37 -24.77 -1.78
CA SER A 416 15.28 -25.76 -1.20
C SER A 416 15.35 -25.73 0.33
N ALA A 417 14.91 -24.64 0.97
CA ALA A 417 14.96 -24.46 2.42
C ALA A 417 14.13 -25.50 3.18
N SER A 418 14.81 -26.37 3.92
CA SER A 418 14.15 -27.39 4.73
C SER A 418 13.47 -26.79 5.97
N PRO A 419 12.44 -27.45 6.53
CA PRO A 419 11.80 -27.01 7.79
C PRO A 419 12.78 -26.81 8.94
N ARG A 420 13.87 -27.59 8.96
CA ARG A 420 14.95 -27.45 9.94
C ARG A 420 15.75 -26.16 9.73
N GLU A 421 16.15 -25.84 8.51
CA GLU A 421 16.87 -24.59 8.21
C GLU A 421 16.02 -23.35 8.52
N ILE A 422 14.72 -23.41 8.23
CA ILE A 422 13.75 -22.36 8.62
C ILE A 422 13.74 -22.19 10.14
N THR A 423 13.63 -23.30 10.88
CA THR A 423 13.64 -23.27 12.35
C THR A 423 14.96 -22.71 12.89
N GLU A 424 16.10 -23.12 12.33
CA GLU A 424 17.43 -22.64 12.71
C GLU A 424 17.59 -21.13 12.45
N ALA A 425 17.11 -20.62 11.31
CA ALA A 425 17.12 -19.20 10.98
C ALA A 425 16.30 -18.36 11.99
N LEU A 426 15.21 -18.91 12.50
CA LEU A 426 14.35 -18.25 13.49
C LEU A 426 14.83 -18.44 14.94
N THR A 427 15.48 -19.56 15.26
CA THR A 427 16.03 -19.81 16.62
C THR A 427 17.38 -19.16 16.87
N GLY A 428 18.20 -18.92 15.84
CA GLY A 428 19.49 -18.22 15.93
C GLY A 428 19.38 -16.73 16.30
N ALA A 429 18.16 -16.19 16.28
CA ALA A 429 17.83 -14.84 16.73
C ALA A 429 17.96 -14.71 18.26
N ARG A 430 18.76 -13.74 18.71
CA ARG A 430 19.27 -13.54 20.07
C ARG A 430 18.22 -13.26 21.16
N GLY A 431 16.93 -13.55 21.00
CA GLY A 431 15.88 -13.20 21.97
C GLY A 431 16.08 -13.73 23.42
N ALA A 432 16.94 -14.71 23.64
CA ALA A 432 17.29 -15.17 24.99
C ALA A 432 18.40 -14.32 25.65
N GLU A 433 19.34 -13.73 24.89
CA GLU A 433 20.48 -13.00 25.47
C GLU A 433 20.07 -11.68 26.15
N PRO A 434 19.27 -10.78 25.56
CA PRO A 434 18.88 -9.52 26.20
C PRO A 434 18.03 -9.69 27.45
N ARG A 435 17.14 -10.70 27.47
CA ARG A 435 16.34 -11.02 28.66
C ARG A 435 17.24 -11.61 29.75
N ASN A 436 18.10 -12.56 29.39
CA ASN A 436 19.08 -13.12 30.33
C ASN A 436 20.05 -12.06 30.85
N ASP A 437 20.50 -11.12 30.02
CA ASP A 437 21.38 -10.01 30.39
C ASP A 437 20.65 -9.01 31.31
N CYS A 438 19.38 -8.72 31.02
CA CYS A 438 18.51 -7.93 31.89
C CYS A 438 18.34 -8.62 33.25
N ASP A 439 18.03 -9.92 33.25
CA ASP A 439 17.81 -10.71 34.47
C ASP A 439 19.10 -10.94 35.26
N ALA A 440 20.26 -11.02 34.59
CA ALA A 440 21.58 -11.07 35.23
C ALA A 440 21.96 -9.73 35.87
N GLY A 441 21.41 -8.62 35.39
CA GLY A 441 21.56 -7.28 35.98
C GLY A 441 20.73 -7.08 37.26
N ILE A 442 19.80 -7.98 37.57
CA ILE A 442 18.96 -7.92 38.77
C ILE A 442 19.66 -8.71 39.89
N PRO A 443 20.01 -8.07 41.03
CA PRO A 443 20.61 -8.77 42.17
C PRO A 443 19.73 -9.91 42.69
N ASP A 444 20.34 -10.92 43.33
CA ASP A 444 19.59 -12.06 43.86
C ASP A 444 18.59 -11.63 44.95
N HIS A 445 17.44 -12.30 45.03
CA HIS A 445 16.43 -11.98 46.04
C HIS A 445 16.99 -11.99 47.46
N HIS A 446 17.88 -12.95 47.76
CA HIS A 446 18.54 -13.05 49.06
C HIS A 446 19.40 -11.83 49.35
N GLU A 447 20.15 -11.33 48.36
CA GLU A 447 21.01 -10.14 48.50
C GLU A 447 20.16 -8.89 48.76
N LEU A 448 19.05 -8.74 48.05
CA LEU A 448 18.12 -7.62 48.24
C LEU A 448 17.49 -7.64 49.65
N MET A 449 17.07 -8.82 50.12
CA MET A 449 16.52 -8.99 51.46
C MET A 449 17.56 -8.82 52.57
N GLU A 450 18.79 -9.29 52.36
CA GLU A 450 19.90 -9.07 53.28
C GLU A 450 20.20 -7.57 53.40
N TRP A 451 20.24 -6.84 52.28
CA TRP A 451 20.44 -5.40 52.28
C TRP A 451 19.35 -4.68 53.11
N LEU A 452 18.08 -5.01 52.88
CA LEU A 452 16.96 -4.40 53.61
C LEU A 452 17.05 -4.62 55.12
N ARG A 453 17.39 -5.86 55.55
CA ARG A 453 17.47 -6.23 56.97
C ARG A 453 18.69 -5.63 57.68
N THR A 454 19.80 -5.43 56.97
CA THR A 454 21.07 -4.99 57.55
C THR A 454 21.34 -3.49 57.40
N SER A 455 20.50 -2.77 56.66
CA SER A 455 20.67 -1.33 56.36
C SER A 455 19.62 -0.38 56.99
N PRO A 456 19.26 -0.51 58.28
CA PRO A 456 18.22 0.32 58.92
C PRO A 456 18.58 1.81 59.03
N GLY A 457 19.82 2.19 58.72
CA GLY A 457 20.24 3.60 58.65
C GLY A 457 19.90 4.30 57.32
N TYR A 458 19.51 3.56 56.28
CA TYR A 458 19.24 4.09 54.94
C TYR A 458 17.75 4.30 54.66
N TRP A 459 16.88 3.70 55.46
CA TRP A 459 15.44 3.85 55.35
C TRP A 459 14.83 3.88 56.75
N ASP A 460 13.68 4.53 56.90
CA ASP A 460 12.94 4.62 58.15
C ASP A 460 11.50 4.15 57.91
N ASP A 461 10.76 4.08 59.02
CA ASP A 461 9.34 3.78 59.06
C ASP A 461 8.60 4.73 58.07
N GLY A 462 8.01 4.13 57.04
CA GLY A 462 7.23 4.80 56.00
C GLY A 462 7.95 5.04 54.67
N LYS A 463 9.29 5.08 54.64
CA LYS A 463 10.05 5.28 53.38
C LYS A 463 9.85 4.15 52.37
N PHE A 464 9.76 2.90 52.84
CA PHE A 464 9.53 1.75 51.97
C PHE A 464 8.19 1.87 51.22
N ARG A 465 7.11 2.19 51.94
CA ARG A 465 5.79 2.39 51.35
C ARG A 465 5.76 3.57 50.37
N LYS A 466 6.46 4.65 50.71
CA LYS A 466 6.60 5.80 49.81
C LYS A 466 7.33 5.44 48.51
N ALA A 467 8.39 4.64 48.60
CA ALA A 467 9.11 4.15 47.42
C ALA A 467 8.23 3.24 46.54
N LEU A 468 7.43 2.35 47.14
CA LEU A 468 6.43 1.58 46.40
C LEU A 468 5.41 2.48 45.69
N GLY A 469 4.88 3.49 46.40
CA GLY A 469 3.89 4.41 45.85
C GLY A 469 4.40 5.22 44.64
N LEU A 470 5.70 5.52 44.58
CA LEU A 470 6.30 6.16 43.40
C LEU A 470 6.31 5.24 42.18
N LEU A 471 6.35 3.92 42.39
CA LEU A 471 6.42 2.93 41.32
C LEU A 471 5.05 2.45 40.85
N GLU A 472 4.01 2.56 41.70
CA GLU A 472 2.61 2.21 41.36
C GLU A 472 2.10 2.94 40.10
N ASP A 473 2.49 4.20 39.93
CA ASP A 473 2.09 5.05 38.80
C ASP A 473 3.25 5.34 37.82
N SER A 474 4.38 4.62 37.96
CA SER A 474 5.54 4.84 37.09
C SER A 474 5.38 4.12 35.76
N ASP A 475 5.83 4.76 34.68
CA ASP A 475 6.04 4.10 33.39
C ASP A 475 7.44 3.45 33.40
N PRO A 476 7.54 2.12 33.51
CA PRO A 476 8.83 1.46 33.69
C PRO A 476 9.68 1.60 32.43
N GLN A 477 10.98 1.88 32.61
CA GLN A 477 11.94 1.76 31.51
C GLN A 477 12.16 0.29 31.18
N VAL A 478 11.44 -0.19 30.17
CA VAL A 478 11.51 -1.57 29.70
C VAL A 478 12.80 -1.76 28.88
N CYS A 479 13.69 -2.63 29.34
CA CYS A 479 14.95 -2.92 28.64
C CYS A 479 14.72 -3.72 27.34
N THR A 480 13.76 -4.63 27.39
CA THR A 480 13.24 -5.42 26.27
C THR A 480 11.81 -5.85 26.62
N PRO A 481 10.87 -5.93 25.66
CA PRO A 481 9.52 -6.43 25.94
C PRO A 481 9.55 -7.79 26.65
N GLY A 482 8.71 -7.97 27.66
CA GLY A 482 8.67 -9.16 28.50
C GLY A 482 9.75 -9.24 29.58
N CYS A 483 10.61 -8.22 29.74
CA CYS A 483 11.57 -8.20 30.85
C CYS A 483 10.88 -7.93 32.20
N ALA A 484 11.60 -8.23 33.28
CA ALA A 484 11.13 -8.04 34.65
C ALA A 484 10.68 -6.60 34.98
N HIS A 485 11.18 -5.60 34.25
CA HIS A 485 10.84 -4.19 34.48
C HIS A 485 9.43 -3.81 34.02
N GLU A 486 8.90 -4.47 32.98
CA GLU A 486 7.59 -4.14 32.38
C GLU A 486 6.43 -4.24 33.38
N ARG A 487 6.55 -5.12 34.38
CA ARG A 487 5.50 -5.40 35.36
C ARG A 487 5.68 -4.67 36.68
N ILE A 488 6.73 -3.86 36.83
CA ILE A 488 7.08 -3.20 38.09
C ILE A 488 5.88 -2.44 38.69
N ALA A 489 5.17 -1.65 37.89
CA ALA A 489 4.04 -0.86 38.38
C ALA A 489 2.90 -1.72 38.94
N ARG A 490 2.54 -2.80 38.23
CA ARG A 490 1.51 -3.73 38.67
C ARG A 490 1.92 -4.49 39.94
N VAL A 491 3.16 -4.99 39.99
CA VAL A 491 3.67 -5.70 41.18
C VAL A 491 3.77 -4.72 42.36
N ALA A 492 4.20 -3.47 42.13
CA ALA A 492 4.23 -2.42 43.15
C ALA A 492 2.85 -2.18 43.75
N GLN A 493 1.80 -2.11 42.92
CA GLN A 493 0.42 -1.91 43.37
C GLN A 493 -0.08 -3.05 44.27
N GLU A 494 0.20 -4.31 43.90
CA GLU A 494 -0.19 -5.44 44.74
C GLU A 494 0.63 -5.50 46.05
N CYS A 495 1.94 -5.21 45.98
CA CYS A 495 2.78 -5.10 47.17
C CYS A 495 2.34 -3.95 48.10
N GLY A 496 1.96 -2.80 47.55
CA GLY A 496 1.40 -1.67 48.30
C GLY A 496 0.14 -2.06 49.07
N ARG A 497 -0.79 -2.80 48.42
CA ARG A 497 -1.99 -3.34 49.08
C ARG A 497 -1.67 -4.34 50.20
N VAL A 498 -0.65 -5.19 50.01
CA VAL A 498 -0.20 -6.13 51.04
C VAL A 498 0.36 -5.36 52.24
N TYR A 499 1.24 -4.38 52.01
CA TYR A 499 1.80 -3.53 53.05
C TYR A 499 0.71 -2.83 53.87
N ASP A 500 -0.20 -2.14 53.19
CA ASP A 500 -1.27 -1.33 53.81
C ASP A 500 -2.20 -2.20 54.67
N ARG A 501 -2.36 -3.49 54.33
CA ARG A 501 -3.20 -4.43 55.08
C ARG A 501 -2.55 -4.92 56.38
N ILE A 502 -1.23 -5.06 56.42
CA ILE A 502 -0.53 -5.70 57.54
C ILE A 502 0.12 -4.70 58.50
N VAL A 503 0.41 -3.48 58.04
CA VAL A 503 1.17 -2.48 58.81
C VAL A 503 0.59 -2.15 60.18
N SER A 504 -0.74 -2.08 60.30
CA SER A 504 -1.39 -1.82 61.59
C SER A 504 -1.22 -2.92 62.62
N SER A 505 -0.89 -4.14 62.19
CA SER A 505 -0.81 -5.32 63.05
C SER A 505 0.61 -5.68 63.47
N VAL A 506 1.58 -5.47 62.58
CA VAL A 506 2.98 -5.86 62.81
C VAL A 506 3.94 -4.68 62.95
N GLY A 507 3.49 -3.46 62.66
CA GLY A 507 4.36 -2.28 62.62
C GLY A 507 5.03 -2.07 61.26
N GLU A 508 5.59 -0.87 61.05
CA GLU A 508 6.05 -0.40 59.73
C GLU A 508 7.28 -1.15 59.22
N THR A 509 8.28 -1.36 60.07
CA THR A 509 9.49 -2.11 59.72
C THR A 509 9.16 -3.56 59.33
N ASP A 510 8.40 -4.28 60.16
CA ASP A 510 8.06 -5.69 59.90
C ASP A 510 7.14 -5.83 58.68
N ALA A 511 6.21 -4.89 58.48
CA ALA A 511 5.38 -4.84 57.28
C ALA A 511 6.22 -4.63 56.01
N ALA A 512 7.24 -3.78 56.05
CA ALA A 512 8.15 -3.56 54.93
C ALA A 512 8.91 -4.85 54.59
N ILE A 513 9.48 -5.52 55.60
CA ILE A 513 10.22 -6.78 55.41
C ILE A 513 9.31 -7.89 54.88
N LEU A 514 8.11 -8.06 55.42
CA LEU A 514 7.16 -9.07 54.96
C LEU A 514 6.68 -8.79 53.53
N THR A 515 6.46 -7.53 53.18
CA THR A 515 6.06 -7.13 51.82
C THR A 515 7.20 -7.35 50.83
N ALA A 516 8.44 -7.01 51.21
CA ALA A 516 9.63 -7.25 50.40
C ALA A 516 9.83 -8.75 50.13
N GLU A 517 9.69 -9.60 51.14
CA GLU A 517 9.76 -11.07 50.97
C GLU A 517 8.64 -11.58 50.06
N ALA A 518 7.43 -11.01 50.15
CA ALA A 518 6.30 -11.38 49.30
C ALA A 518 6.54 -11.10 47.81
N THR A 519 7.49 -10.23 47.45
CA THR A 519 7.86 -10.03 46.03
C THR A 519 8.41 -11.30 45.38
N ALA A 520 9.00 -12.23 46.14
CA ALA A 520 9.44 -13.53 45.62
C ALA A 520 8.29 -14.37 45.04
N VAL A 521 7.05 -14.18 45.53
CA VAL A 521 5.87 -14.84 44.98
C VAL A 521 5.59 -14.38 43.55
N ALA A 522 5.86 -13.11 43.23
CA ALA A 522 5.73 -12.60 41.87
C ALA A 522 6.73 -13.27 40.91
N ASN A 523 7.96 -13.53 41.37
CA ASN A 523 8.95 -14.28 40.57
C ASN A 523 8.50 -15.71 40.29
N ALA A 524 7.84 -16.36 41.26
CA ALA A 524 7.39 -17.74 41.12
C ALA A 524 6.16 -17.91 40.21
N LEU A 525 5.36 -16.86 40.03
CA LEU A 525 4.14 -16.89 39.22
C LEU A 525 4.38 -16.53 37.75
N ASP A 526 5.50 -15.89 37.43
CA ASP A 526 5.73 -15.26 36.13
C ASP A 526 6.76 -16.03 35.26
N ASP A 527 6.54 -17.31 34.97
CA ASP A 527 7.27 -18.10 33.94
C ASP A 527 8.72 -17.64 33.66
N GLU A 528 9.56 -17.73 34.70
CA GLU A 528 11.00 -17.38 34.68
C GLU A 528 11.34 -15.87 34.55
N VAL A 529 10.42 -14.95 34.88
CA VAL A 529 10.69 -13.49 34.94
C VAL A 529 10.87 -13.04 36.40
N ARG A 530 11.95 -12.31 36.68
CA ARG A 530 12.29 -11.85 38.04
C ARG A 530 11.63 -10.51 38.42
N SER A 531 10.34 -10.35 38.09
CA SER A 531 9.58 -9.09 38.25
C SER A 531 9.56 -8.55 39.68
N GLY A 532 9.48 -9.45 40.68
CA GLY A 532 9.54 -9.10 42.09
C GLY A 532 10.92 -8.57 42.51
N ASP A 533 11.99 -9.19 42.02
CA ASP A 533 13.36 -8.76 42.30
C ASP A 533 13.69 -7.43 41.61
N ALA A 534 13.20 -7.21 40.38
CA ALA A 534 13.33 -5.95 39.67
C ALA A 534 12.64 -4.79 40.41
N LEU A 535 11.40 -5.04 40.89
CA LEU A 535 10.69 -4.10 41.75
C LEU A 535 11.52 -3.79 43.00
N LEU A 536 11.96 -4.82 43.72
CA LEU A 536 12.66 -4.66 44.98
C LEU A 536 14.00 -3.94 44.81
N THR A 537 14.72 -4.22 43.72
CA THR A 537 15.93 -3.50 43.31
C THR A 537 15.65 -2.01 43.12
N THR A 538 14.55 -1.67 42.44
CA THR A 538 14.15 -0.29 42.16
C THR A 538 13.73 0.44 43.45
N VAL A 539 13.02 -0.25 44.34
CA VAL A 539 12.69 0.26 45.69
C VAL A 539 13.98 0.55 46.46
N ILE A 540 14.93 -0.39 46.51
CA ILE A 540 16.21 -0.19 47.22
C ILE A 540 17.00 0.98 46.64
N ARG A 541 17.09 1.11 45.31
CA ARG A 541 17.72 2.28 44.67
C ARG A 541 17.04 3.59 45.07
N THR A 542 15.72 3.60 45.16
CA THR A 542 14.92 4.75 45.61
C THR A 542 15.20 5.09 47.08
N LEU A 543 15.39 4.09 47.94
CA LEU A 543 15.76 4.28 49.34
C LEU A 543 17.22 4.77 49.50
N GLN A 544 18.13 4.31 48.64
CA GLN A 544 19.54 4.71 48.64
C GLN A 544 19.76 6.12 48.10
N ALA A 545 18.88 6.59 47.21
CA ALA A 545 18.91 7.95 46.69
C ALA A 545 18.73 8.93 47.85
N ARG A 546 19.85 9.47 48.37
CA ARG A 546 19.81 10.54 49.38
C ARG A 546 18.95 11.67 48.81
N PRO A 547 17.98 12.22 49.57
CA PRO A 547 17.32 13.43 49.14
C PRO A 547 18.42 14.45 48.89
N SER A 548 18.59 14.87 47.64
CA SER A 548 19.47 15.97 47.30
C SER A 548 19.06 17.12 48.19
N LEU A 549 19.95 17.51 49.12
CA LEU A 549 19.77 18.67 49.97
C LEU A 549 19.45 19.84 49.05
N ALA A 550 18.17 20.13 48.91
CA ALA A 550 17.70 21.32 48.23
C ALA A 550 18.29 22.48 49.01
N SER A 551 19.21 23.16 48.34
CA SER A 551 19.70 24.49 48.63
C SER A 551 18.50 25.42 48.82
N ASN A 552 18.00 25.48 50.04
CA ASN A 552 17.34 26.64 50.59
C ASN A 552 18.44 27.64 50.93
N GLU A 553 18.80 28.50 49.99
CA GLU A 553 19.22 29.86 50.35
C GLU A 553 17.97 30.77 50.22
N PRO A 554 17.79 31.70 51.17
CA PRO A 554 16.57 32.47 51.39
C PRO A 554 16.21 33.47 50.28
#